data_AF-A0A7N2LIK5-F1
#
_entry.id   AF-A0A7N2LIK5-F1
#
_cell.length_a   1.000
_cell.length_b   1.000
_cell.length_c   1.000
_cell.angle_alpha   90.00
_cell.angle_beta   90.00
_cell.angle_gamma   90.00
#
_symmetry.space_group_name_H-M   'P 1'
#
loop_
_entity.id
_entity.type
_entity.pdbx_description
1 polymer ?
#
loop_
_entity_poly.entity_id
_entity_poly.type
_entity_poly.pdbx_seq_one_letter_code
_entity_poly.pdbx_strand_id
1 'polypeptide(L)'
;MAFSKNQQLLSKIATNDRHGENSPYFDGWKAYDKNPYHPIDNREGVIQMGLAENQLCFDLIQKWIRRNPKASICTTEGVHEFKNIAIFQDYHGFKEFRQV
;
A
#
# COMPACT_ATOMS: atom_id res chain seq x y z
N MET A 1 29.24 1.37 43.64
CA MET A 1 28.65 2.11 42.51
C MET A 1 28.03 1.09 41.57
N ALA A 2 26.71 0.94 41.59
CA ALA A 2 26.01 -0.06 40.79
C ALA A 2 25.84 0.46 39.36
N PHE A 3 26.36 -0.29 38.38
CA PHE A 3 26.18 -0.01 36.96
C PHE A 3 24.68 -0.09 36.63
N SER A 4 24.15 1.02 36.09
CA SER A 4 22.82 1.10 35.51
C SER A 4 22.62 -0.04 34.50
N LYS A 5 21.72 -0.98 34.80
CA LYS A 5 21.19 -1.89 33.79
C LYS A 5 20.43 -1.03 32.79
N ASN A 6 21.00 -0.82 31.61
CA ASN A 6 20.25 -0.35 30.44
C ASN A 6 19.07 -1.31 30.25
N GLN A 7 17.89 -0.95 30.77
CA GLN A 7 16.66 -1.63 30.45
C GLN A 7 16.41 -1.37 28.96
N GLN A 8 16.63 -2.37 28.12
CA GLN A 8 16.13 -2.34 26.75
C GLN A 8 14.59 -2.24 26.83
N LEU A 9 14.08 -1.02 26.70
CA LEU A 9 12.64 -0.71 26.75
C LEU A 9 11.89 -1.23 25.52
N LEU A 10 12.61 -1.59 24.46
CA LEU A 10 12.07 -2.02 23.18
C LEU A 10 12.54 -3.44 22.84
N SER A 11 11.70 -4.15 22.08
CA SER A 11 12.03 -5.51 21.62
C SER A 11 13.22 -5.50 20.65
N LYS A 12 13.92 -6.63 20.55
CA LYS A 12 14.99 -6.82 19.56
C LYS A 12 14.50 -6.65 18.12
N ILE A 13 13.21 -6.84 17.84
CA ILE A 13 12.65 -6.62 16.49
C ILE A 13 12.55 -5.12 16.20
N ALA A 14 12.16 -4.32 17.18
CA ALA A 14 12.02 -2.87 17.00
C ALA A 14 13.37 -2.14 16.86
N THR A 15 14.47 -2.73 17.33
CA THR A 15 15.79 -2.06 17.42
C THR A 15 16.87 -2.64 16.51
N ASN A 16 16.56 -3.59 15.63
CA ASN A 16 17.57 -4.33 14.85
C ASN A 16 17.76 -3.87 13.40
N ASP A 17 17.27 -2.67 13.03
CA ASP A 17 17.45 -2.04 11.71
C ASP A 17 17.15 -2.94 10.50
N ARG A 18 16.26 -3.94 10.68
CA ARG A 18 15.88 -4.90 9.62
C ARG A 18 15.17 -4.27 8.42
N HIS A 19 14.76 -3.01 8.52
CA HIS A 19 14.16 -2.30 7.40
C HIS A 19 15.11 -2.18 6.20
N GLY A 20 16.43 -2.14 6.45
CA GLY A 20 17.42 -2.29 5.39
C GLY A 20 17.50 -1.14 4.40
N GLU A 21 16.82 -0.02 4.62
CA GLU A 21 16.89 1.19 3.77
C GLU A 21 18.30 1.72 3.54
N ASN A 22 19.21 1.46 4.49
CA ASN A 22 20.63 1.82 4.38
C ASN A 22 21.42 0.88 3.46
N SER A 23 20.80 -0.17 2.94
CA SER A 23 21.40 -1.10 1.99
C SER A 23 21.60 -0.43 0.62
N PRO A 24 22.72 -0.70 -0.08
CA PRO A 24 22.97 -0.19 -1.42
C PRO A 24 21.90 -0.56 -2.46
N TYR A 25 21.13 -1.62 -2.23
CA TYR A 25 20.03 -2.01 -3.12
C TYR A 25 18.91 -0.96 -3.22
N PHE A 26 18.81 -0.04 -2.26
CA PHE A 26 17.82 1.06 -2.28
C PHE A 26 18.32 2.32 -2.97
N ASP A 27 19.57 2.38 -3.42
CA ASP A 27 20.14 3.62 -3.99
C ASP A 27 19.41 4.04 -5.27
N GLY A 28 18.99 3.09 -6.11
CA GLY A 28 18.15 3.37 -7.28
C GLY A 28 16.79 3.95 -6.92
N TRP A 29 16.17 3.44 -5.85
CA TRP A 29 14.89 3.95 -5.36
C TRP A 29 15.02 5.38 -4.82
N LYS A 30 16.06 5.64 -4.02
CA LYS A 30 16.36 6.99 -3.51
C LYS A 30 16.68 7.98 -4.63
N ALA A 31 17.33 7.52 -5.71
CA ALA A 31 17.61 8.35 -6.88
C ALA A 31 16.31 8.73 -7.61
N TYR A 32 15.39 7.78 -7.77
CA TYR A 32 14.05 8.06 -8.30
C TYR A 32 13.28 9.06 -7.43
N ASP A 33 13.19 8.82 -6.11
CA ASP A 33 12.43 9.70 -5.20
C ASP A 33 12.98 11.14 -5.17
N LYS A 34 14.30 11.33 -5.34
CA LYS A 34 14.93 12.66 -5.37
C LYS A 34 14.77 13.39 -6.70
N ASN A 35 14.66 12.66 -7.81
CA ASN A 35 14.63 13.23 -9.15
C ASN A 35 13.68 12.43 -10.07
N PRO A 36 12.37 12.40 -9.80
CA PRO A 36 11.44 11.58 -10.58
C PRO A 36 11.21 12.21 -11.95
N TYR A 37 11.15 11.37 -12.98
CA TYR A 37 10.79 11.80 -14.33
C TYR A 37 9.37 12.39 -14.37
N HIS A 38 9.22 13.53 -15.04
CA HIS A 38 7.92 14.10 -15.42
C HIS A 38 7.98 14.64 -16.86
N PRO A 39 7.03 14.30 -17.75
CA PRO A 39 7.11 14.65 -19.16
C PRO A 39 7.11 16.15 -19.46
N ILE A 40 6.64 16.98 -18.53
CA ILE A 40 6.59 18.45 -18.68
C ILE A 40 7.62 19.10 -17.77
N ASP A 41 7.60 18.76 -16.49
CA ASP A 41 8.34 19.50 -15.45
C ASP A 41 9.75 18.96 -15.21
N ASN A 42 10.04 17.72 -15.61
CA ASN A 42 11.33 17.10 -15.36
C ASN A 42 11.66 15.95 -16.33
N ARG A 43 11.98 16.29 -17.58
CA ARG A 43 12.25 15.31 -18.64
C ARG A 43 13.55 14.53 -18.44
N GLU A 44 14.47 15.06 -17.65
CA GLU A 44 15.77 14.44 -17.32
C GLU A 44 15.71 13.65 -16.00
N GLY A 45 14.53 13.53 -15.41
CA GLY A 45 14.33 12.72 -14.21
C GLY A 45 14.49 11.23 -14.46
N VAL A 46 14.62 10.47 -13.38
CA VAL A 46 14.72 9.01 -13.38
C VAL A 46 13.34 8.42 -13.70
N ILE A 47 13.27 7.55 -14.70
CA ILE A 47 12.06 6.81 -15.05
C ILE A 47 11.95 5.58 -14.15
N GLN A 48 10.78 5.39 -13.53
CA GLN A 48 10.56 4.24 -12.67
C GLN A 48 10.34 2.96 -13.49
N MET A 49 11.28 2.02 -13.37
CA MET A 49 11.22 0.69 -14.00
C MET A 49 11.42 -0.44 -12.98
N GLY A 50 11.56 -0.12 -11.69
CA GLY A 50 11.82 -1.09 -10.61
C GLY A 50 10.58 -1.65 -9.93
N LEU A 51 9.38 -1.10 -10.22
CA LEU A 51 8.11 -1.51 -9.64
C LEU A 51 7.35 -2.47 -10.56
N ALA A 52 6.99 -3.64 -10.03
CA ALA A 52 6.11 -4.59 -10.71
C ALA A 52 4.63 -4.18 -10.52
N GLU A 53 4.20 -3.13 -11.24
CA GLU A 53 2.84 -2.62 -11.22
C GLU A 53 2.13 -2.81 -12.57
N ASN A 54 0.83 -3.09 -12.54
CA ASN A 54 0.01 -3.21 -13.74
C ASN A 54 -1.00 -2.07 -13.82
N GLN A 55 -0.77 -1.13 -14.74
CA GLN A 55 -1.64 0.01 -15.00
C GLN A 55 -2.38 -0.09 -16.35
N LEU A 56 -2.24 -1.21 -17.08
CA LEU A 56 -2.70 -1.35 -18.46
C LEU A 56 -4.22 -1.42 -18.62
N CYS A 57 -4.95 -1.80 -17.57
CA CYS A 57 -6.38 -2.12 -17.65
C CYS A 57 -7.25 -1.33 -16.66
N PHE A 58 -6.75 -0.22 -16.11
CA PHE A 58 -7.51 0.61 -15.18
C PHE A 58 -8.78 1.19 -15.79
N ASP A 59 -8.78 1.46 -17.10
CA ASP A 59 -9.95 1.92 -17.83
C ASP A 59 -11.12 0.93 -17.75
N LEU A 60 -10.85 -0.37 -17.85
CA LEU A 60 -11.85 -1.43 -17.75
C LEU A 60 -12.48 -1.47 -16.35
N ILE A 61 -11.64 -1.44 -15.31
CA ILE A 61 -12.09 -1.45 -13.91
C ILE A 61 -12.88 -0.19 -13.59
N GLN A 62 -12.38 0.99 -13.96
CA GLN A 62 -13.10 2.25 -13.74
C GLN A 62 -14.46 2.28 -14.44
N LYS A 63 -14.53 1.78 -15.68
CA LYS A 63 -15.78 1.67 -16.43
C LYS A 63 -16.76 0.72 -15.76
N TRP A 64 -16.28 -0.40 -15.21
CA TRP A 64 -17.11 -1.33 -14.45
C TRP A 64 -17.65 -0.68 -13.18
N ILE A 65 -16.82 0.02 -12.40
CA ILE A 65 -17.23 0.71 -11.16
C ILE A 65 -18.34 1.72 -11.45
N ARG A 66 -18.18 2.57 -12.47
CA ARG A 66 -19.21 3.57 -12.84
C ARG A 66 -20.54 2.94 -13.24
N ARG A 67 -20.53 1.73 -13.80
CA ARG A 67 -21.74 0.99 -14.22
C ARG A 67 -22.38 0.19 -13.09
N ASN A 68 -21.65 -0.04 -12.00
CA ASN A 68 -22.07 -0.90 -10.88
C ASN A 68 -21.96 -0.16 -9.53
N PRO A 69 -22.67 0.97 -9.33
CA PRO A 69 -22.52 1.78 -8.12
C PRO A 69 -22.81 0.97 -6.84
N LYS A 70 -23.81 0.07 -6.89
CA LYS A 70 -24.19 -0.83 -5.77
C LYS A 70 -23.04 -1.69 -5.22
N ALA A 71 -22.01 -1.95 -6.00
CA ALA A 71 -20.89 -2.80 -5.58
C ALA A 71 -19.96 -2.13 -4.55
N SER A 72 -20.06 -0.81 -4.35
CA SER A 72 -19.24 -0.09 -3.38
C SER A 72 -20.09 0.54 -2.28
N ILE A 73 -19.71 0.31 -1.02
CA ILE A 73 -20.28 0.98 0.17
C ILE A 73 -20.07 2.49 0.19
N CYS A 74 -19.16 3.00 -0.65
CA CYS A 74 -18.86 4.43 -0.77
C CYS A 74 -19.80 5.13 -1.77
N THR A 75 -20.90 4.49 -2.18
CA THR A 75 -21.92 5.07 -3.07
C THR A 75 -23.27 5.14 -2.37
N THR A 76 -24.14 6.03 -2.83
CA THR A 76 -25.52 6.16 -2.34
C THR A 76 -26.32 4.86 -2.46
N GLU A 77 -26.04 4.05 -3.47
CA GLU A 77 -26.75 2.81 -3.75
C GLU A 77 -26.21 1.63 -2.94
N GLY A 78 -24.93 1.64 -2.57
CA GLY A 78 -24.27 0.57 -1.80
C GLY A 78 -24.17 0.82 -0.29
N VAL A 79 -24.42 2.04 0.18
CA VAL A 79 -24.22 2.43 1.60
C VAL A 79 -25.04 1.60 2.61
N HIS A 80 -26.13 0.95 2.19
CA HIS A 80 -26.94 0.11 3.06
C HIS A 80 -26.17 -1.08 3.65
N GLU A 81 -25.15 -1.59 2.94
CA GLU A 81 -24.27 -2.66 3.42
C GLU A 81 -23.15 -2.16 4.36
N PHE A 82 -23.01 -0.85 4.55
CA PHE A 82 -21.91 -0.27 5.35
C PHE A 82 -21.82 -0.88 6.74
N LYS A 83 -22.96 -0.97 7.45
CA LYS A 83 -22.99 -1.52 8.81
C LYS A 83 -22.54 -2.99 8.83
N ASN A 84 -22.94 -3.78 7.83
CA ASN A 84 -22.58 -5.19 7.74
C ASN A 84 -21.09 -5.37 7.45
N ILE A 85 -20.54 -4.56 6.53
CA ILE A 85 -19.13 -4.64 6.11
C ILE A 85 -18.18 -4.05 7.15
N ALA A 86 -18.50 -2.91 7.76
CA ALA A 86 -17.61 -2.21 8.68
C ALA A 86 -17.36 -2.99 9.99
N ILE A 87 -18.31 -3.83 10.42
CA ILE A 87 -18.17 -4.64 11.64
C ILE A 87 -17.71 -6.07 11.33
N PHE A 88 -17.55 -6.44 10.07
CA PHE A 88 -17.18 -7.79 9.67
C PHE A 88 -15.72 -8.06 10.06
N GLN A 89 -15.51 -9.06 10.90
CA GLN A 89 -14.20 -9.39 11.47
C GLN A 89 -13.87 -10.89 11.42
N ASP A 90 -14.70 -11.69 10.74
CA ASP A 90 -14.41 -13.12 10.57
C ASP A 90 -13.16 -13.27 9.69
N TYR A 91 -12.15 -13.92 10.24
CA TYR A 91 -10.85 -14.11 9.59
C TYR A 91 -10.93 -15.00 8.34
N HIS A 92 -12.03 -15.75 8.15
CA HIS A 92 -12.23 -16.48 6.90
C HIS A 92 -12.58 -15.55 5.73
N GLY A 93 -13.07 -14.33 5.97
CA GLY A 93 -13.55 -13.42 4.92
C GLY A 93 -14.95 -13.76 4.41
N PHE A 94 -15.55 -12.81 3.68
CA PHE A 94 -16.88 -12.95 3.07
C PHE A 94 -16.97 -14.22 2.21
N LYS A 95 -18.11 -14.91 2.30
CA LYS A 95 -18.32 -16.15 1.55
C LYS A 95 -18.35 -15.86 0.05
N GLU A 96 -19.03 -14.80 -0.34
CA GLU A 96 -19.18 -14.30 -1.71
C GLU A 96 -17.83 -13.90 -2.32
N PHE A 97 -16.88 -13.42 -1.49
CA PHE A 97 -15.52 -13.08 -1.94
C PHE A 97 -14.66 -14.32 -2.22
N ARG A 98 -14.91 -15.43 -1.51
CA ARG A 98 -14.12 -16.67 -1.64
C ARG A 98 -14.71 -17.68 -2.61
N GLN A 99 -15.98 -17.53 -2.97
CA GLN A 99 -16.62 -18.42 -3.94
C GLN A 99 -16.03 -18.16 -5.33
N VAL A 100 -15.60 -19.26 -5.97
CA VAL A 100 -15.08 -19.31 -7.35
C VAL A 100 -16.15 -19.86 -8.26
#